data_AF-A0ABD2QKT2-F1
#
_entry.id   AF-A0ABD2QKT2-F1
#
_cell.length_a   1.000
_cell.length_b   1.000
_cell.length_c   1.000
_cell.angle_alpha   90.00
_cell.angle_beta   90.00
_cell.angle_gamma   90.00
#
_symmetry.space_group_name_H-M   'P 1'
#
loop_
_entity.id
_entity.type
_entity.pdbx_description
1 polymer ?
#
loop_
_entity_poly.entity_id
_entity_poly.type
_entity_poly.pdbx_seq_one_letter_code
_entity_poly.pdbx_strand_id
1 'polypeptide(L)'
;MLGGIGSDKILATIVKTIGIKPGETSKDKLFTLTEVECLGACVNAPMMQVNDDYYEDLTEEDTVRILNDLKAGKKPKPGPQSGQNNRFACEPKGGLTSLTSDPPKPGFKVRADL
;
A
#
# COMPACT_ATOMS: atom_id res chain seq x y z
N MET A 1 -6.98 16.73 13.62
CA MET A 1 -5.85 16.38 12.74
C MET A 1 -6.29 15.20 11.89
N LEU A 2 -6.20 15.30 10.57
CA LEU A 2 -6.75 14.36 9.57
C LEU A 2 -5.78 13.19 9.25
N GLY A 3 -4.93 12.79 10.20
CA GLY A 3 -3.74 11.96 9.94
C GLY A 3 -3.84 10.44 10.11
N GLY A 4 -5.05 9.86 10.14
CA GLY A 4 -5.30 8.41 10.12
C GLY A 4 -4.40 7.54 11.02
N ILE A 5 -4.11 6.30 10.59
CA ILE A 5 -3.14 5.36 11.20
C ILE A 5 -1.70 5.75 10.80
N GLY A 6 -1.35 7.04 10.90
CA GLY A 6 0.01 7.54 10.68
C GLY A 6 0.38 7.97 9.26
N SER A 7 -0.58 8.32 8.41
CA SER A 7 -0.31 8.83 7.05
C SER A 7 0.50 10.13 7.06
N ASP A 8 0.28 11.02 8.05
CA ASP A 8 1.05 12.26 8.21
C ASP A 8 2.55 12.00 8.39
N LYS A 9 2.92 10.91 9.09
CA LYS A 9 4.31 10.51 9.28
C LYS A 9 4.93 10.00 7.98
N ILE A 10 4.16 9.25 7.20
CA ILE A 10 4.59 8.79 5.87
C ILE A 10 4.81 9.99 4.95
N LEU A 11 3.89 10.96 4.93
CA LEU A 11 4.05 12.19 4.16
C LEU A 11 5.30 12.98 4.58
N ALA A 12 5.51 13.17 5.89
CA ALA A 12 6.70 13.84 6.41
C ALA A 12 7.99 13.10 6.01
N THR A 13 7.98 11.77 6.03
CA THR A 13 9.09 10.92 5.60
C THR A 13 9.37 11.08 4.10
N ILE A 14 8.35 11.10 3.25
CA ILE A 14 8.51 11.36 1.81
C ILE A 14 9.15 12.74 1.61
N VAL A 15 8.56 13.80 2.19
CA VAL A 15 9.07 15.18 2.08
C VAL A 15 10.55 15.28 2.49
N LYS A 16 10.91 14.65 3.61
CA LYS A 16 12.30 14.61 4.10
C LYS A 16 13.25 13.86 3.16
N THR A 17 12.76 12.83 2.49
CA THR A 17 13.58 11.92 1.66
C THR A 17 13.83 12.49 0.26
N ILE A 18 12.80 13.03 -0.40
CA ILE A 18 12.93 13.58 -1.76
C ILE A 18 13.13 15.10 -1.77
N GLY A 19 12.92 15.79 -0.65
CA GLY A 19 13.24 17.21 -0.48
C GLY A 19 12.30 18.18 -1.17
N ILE A 20 11.04 17.78 -1.38
CA ILE A 20 9.99 18.62 -2.00
C ILE A 20 8.73 18.63 -1.14
N LYS A 21 7.87 19.64 -1.33
CA LYS A 21 6.57 19.76 -0.67
C LYS A 21 5.43 19.18 -1.53
N PRO A 22 4.26 18.88 -0.94
CA PRO A 22 3.06 18.56 -1.73
C PRO A 22 2.76 19.66 -2.75
N GLY A 23 2.43 19.25 -3.98
CA GLY A 23 2.22 20.10 -5.15
C GLY A 23 3.48 20.40 -5.98
N GLU A 24 4.66 19.99 -5.52
CA GLU A 24 5.92 20.25 -6.21
C GLU A 24 6.40 19.05 -7.03
N THR A 25 7.32 19.33 -7.96
CA THR A 25 8.07 18.32 -8.73
C THR A 25 9.56 18.50 -8.48
N SER A 26 10.27 17.41 -8.26
CA SER A 26 11.70 17.39 -8.00
C SER A 26 12.52 17.95 -9.19
N LYS A 27 13.72 18.46 -8.90
CA LYS A 27 14.60 19.07 -9.92
C LYS A 27 15.05 18.07 -10.99
N ASP A 28 15.25 16.82 -10.59
CA ASP A 28 15.60 15.69 -11.48
C ASP A 28 14.39 15.18 -12.29
N LYS A 29 13.20 15.76 -12.10
CA LYS A 29 11.95 15.42 -12.79
C LYS A 29 11.48 13.98 -12.56
N LEU A 30 11.97 13.32 -11.52
CA LEU A 30 11.61 11.93 -11.20
C LEU A 30 10.37 11.83 -10.29
N PHE A 31 10.15 12.79 -9.39
CA PHE A 31 9.08 12.73 -8.41
C PHE A 31 8.19 13.97 -8.46
N THR A 32 6.88 13.75 -8.51
CA THR A 32 5.86 14.76 -8.23
C THR A 32 5.06 14.28 -7.03
N LEU A 33 4.97 15.10 -5.98
CA LEU A 33 4.26 14.74 -4.75
C LEU A 33 2.90 15.41 -4.72
N THR A 34 1.84 14.64 -4.59
CA THR A 34 0.48 15.17 -4.39
C THR A 34 -0.14 14.46 -3.19
N GLU A 35 -0.72 15.24 -2.28
CA GLU A 35 -1.58 14.70 -1.23
C GLU A 35 -2.99 14.54 -1.81
N VAL A 36 -3.58 13.36 -1.61
CA VAL A 36 -4.86 12.98 -2.19
C VAL A 36 -5.81 12.49 -1.11
N GLU A 37 -7.09 12.50 -1.44
CA GLU A 37 -8.13 11.90 -0.60
C GLU A 37 -8.06 10.36 -0.61
N CYS A 38 -9.06 9.72 -0.02
CA CYS A 38 -9.15 8.27 0.08
C CYS A 38 -8.97 7.54 -1.28
N LEU A 39 -8.03 6.58 -1.30
CA LEU A 39 -7.74 5.69 -2.44
C LEU A 39 -8.35 4.27 -2.29
N GLY A 40 -9.21 4.04 -1.29
CA GLY A 40 -9.94 2.78 -1.14
C GLY A 40 -9.15 1.59 -0.58
N ALA A 41 -7.92 1.80 -0.10
CA ALA A 41 -7.08 0.77 0.54
C ALA A 41 -7.09 0.87 2.09
N CYS A 42 -8.23 1.22 2.68
CA CYS A 42 -8.33 1.62 4.08
C CYS A 42 -7.84 0.55 5.08
N VAL A 43 -8.08 -0.74 4.78
CA VAL A 43 -7.68 -1.86 5.66
C VAL A 43 -6.17 -2.13 5.63
N ASN A 44 -5.46 -1.49 4.71
CA ASN A 44 -4.03 -1.57 4.48
C ASN A 44 -3.31 -0.24 4.79
N ALA A 45 -3.98 0.69 5.47
CA ALA A 45 -3.38 1.95 5.85
C ALA A 45 -2.18 1.76 6.83
N PRO A 46 -1.17 2.65 6.81
CA PRO A 46 -1.00 3.76 5.87
C PRO A 46 -0.46 3.28 4.51
N MET A 47 -0.79 4.01 3.43
CA MET A 47 -0.40 3.63 2.06
C MET A 47 -0.04 4.86 1.22
N MET A 48 0.72 4.63 0.15
CA MET A 48 0.98 5.62 -0.91
C MET A 48 0.82 4.95 -2.28
N GLN A 49 0.37 5.72 -3.26
CA GLN A 49 0.31 5.29 -4.65
C GLN A 49 1.44 5.95 -5.43
N VAL A 50 2.17 5.17 -6.22
CA VAL A 50 3.14 5.69 -7.20
C VAL A 50 2.71 5.20 -8.58
N ASN A 51 2.29 6.13 -9.44
CA ASN A 51 1.63 5.80 -10.70
C ASN A 51 0.46 4.85 -10.45
N ASP A 52 0.50 3.63 -10.99
CA ASP A 52 -0.59 2.64 -10.84
C ASP A 52 -0.37 1.67 -9.67
N ASP A 53 0.80 1.73 -9.01
CA ASP A 53 1.21 0.75 -8.00
C ASP A 53 0.89 1.24 -6.59
N TYR A 54 0.18 0.40 -5.82
CA TYR A 54 -0.14 0.67 -4.41
C TYR A 54 0.97 0.11 -3.53
N TYR A 55 1.46 0.92 -2.60
CA TYR A 55 2.40 0.51 -1.56
C TYR A 55 1.73 0.74 -0.21
N GLU A 56 1.50 -0.33 0.52
CA GLU A 56 0.59 -0.31 1.66
C GLU A 56 1.26 -0.81 2.93
N ASP A 57 0.57 -0.69 4.07
CA ASP A 57 1.06 -1.14 5.37
C ASP A 57 2.42 -0.49 5.72
N LEU A 58 2.61 0.77 5.31
CA LEU A 58 3.90 1.43 5.25
C LEU A 58 4.47 1.80 6.63
N THR A 59 5.77 1.59 6.77
CA THR A 59 6.62 2.21 7.79
C THR A 59 7.45 3.35 7.18
N GLU A 60 8.10 4.15 8.02
CA GLU A 60 9.03 5.18 7.56
C GLU A 60 10.21 4.54 6.82
N GLU A 61 10.71 3.40 7.32
CA GLU A 61 11.79 2.63 6.73
C GLU A 61 11.40 2.07 5.36
N ASP A 62 10.21 1.48 5.23
CA ASP A 62 9.69 0.99 3.95
C ASP A 62 9.55 2.11 2.93
N THR A 63 9.05 3.26 3.36
CA THR A 63 8.86 4.44 2.52
C THR A 63 10.20 4.91 1.95
N VAL A 64 11.22 5.08 2.80
CA VAL A 64 12.58 5.46 2.37
C VAL A 64 13.15 4.43 1.40
N ARG A 65 13.00 3.14 1.70
CA ARG A 65 13.47 2.04 0.84
C ARG A 65 12.82 2.12 -0.55
N ILE A 66 11.50 2.24 -0.62
CA ILE A 66 10.75 2.29 -1.89
C ILE A 66 11.18 3.50 -2.73
N LEU A 67 11.26 4.68 -2.13
CA LEU A 67 11.68 5.90 -2.84
C LEU A 67 13.11 5.77 -3.40
N ASN A 68 14.03 5.19 -2.63
CA ASN A 68 15.40 4.96 -3.08
C ASN A 68 15.48 3.93 -4.21
N ASP A 69 14.70 2.85 -4.13
CA ASP A 69 14.63 1.84 -5.18
C ASP A 69 14.07 2.43 -6.48
N LEU A 70 13.00 3.22 -6.40
CA LEU A 70 12.44 3.94 -7.56
C LEU A 70 13.46 4.91 -8.17
N LYS A 71 14.19 5.66 -7.34
CA LYS A 71 15.24 6.57 -7.79
C LYS A 71 16.41 5.84 -8.46
N ALA A 72 16.68 4.61 -8.04
CA ALA A 72 17.67 3.72 -8.66
C ALA A 72 17.14 3.01 -9.93
N GLY A 73 15.92 3.31 -10.38
CA GLY A 73 15.30 2.68 -11.55
C GLY A 73 14.81 1.24 -11.30
N LYS A 74 14.75 0.79 -10.05
CA LYS A 74 14.16 -0.50 -9.70
C LYS A 74 12.65 -0.36 -9.53
N LYS A 75 11.95 -1.48 -9.69
CA LYS A 75 10.51 -1.58 -9.42
C LYS A 75 10.26 -2.33 -8.11
N PRO A 76 10.11 -1.65 -6.95
CA PRO A 76 9.76 -2.30 -5.70
C PRO A 76 8.37 -2.96 -5.79
N LYS A 77 8.20 -4.06 -5.07
CA LYS A 77 6.99 -4.89 -5.12
C LYS A 77 5.78 -4.12 -4.58
N PRO A 78 4.70 -3.96 -5.36
CA PRO A 78 3.44 -3.37 -4.90
C PRO A 78 2.73 -4.28 -3.88
N GLY A 79 1.85 -3.68 -3.08
CA GLY A 79 1.05 -4.30 -2.04
C GLY A 79 1.55 -3.98 -0.62
N PRO A 80 1.08 -4.76 0.38
CA PRO A 80 1.48 -4.60 1.78
C PRO A 80 2.99 -4.82 1.97
N GLN A 81 3.66 -3.89 2.65
CA GLN A 81 5.10 -3.97 2.92
C GLN A 81 5.43 -4.61 4.26
N SER A 82 4.46 -4.65 5.18
CA SER A 82 4.68 -5.08 6.57
C SER A 82 5.33 -6.47 6.67
N GLY A 83 5.12 -7.36 5.69
CA GLY A 83 5.73 -8.71 5.66
C GLY A 83 5.42 -9.57 6.89
N GLN A 84 4.60 -9.07 7.82
CA GLN A 84 4.34 -9.63 9.12
C GLN A 84 3.22 -10.67 8.97
N ASN A 85 3.51 -11.89 9.44
CA ASN A 85 2.57 -12.99 9.57
C ASN A 85 1.86 -13.43 8.27
N ASN A 86 2.61 -13.47 7.16
CA ASN A 86 2.12 -13.94 5.85
C ASN A 86 0.98 -13.11 5.25
N ARG A 87 0.78 -11.85 5.67
CA ARG A 87 -0.19 -10.97 4.99
C ARG A 87 0.31 -10.60 3.59
N PHE A 88 -0.48 -10.95 2.59
CA PHE A 88 -0.22 -10.77 1.17
C PHE A 88 -1.12 -9.70 0.55
N ALA A 89 -2.39 -9.62 0.95
CA ALA A 89 -3.37 -8.65 0.45
C ALA A 89 -4.06 -7.95 1.63
N CYS A 90 -5.25 -8.42 2.05
CA CYS A 90 -6.07 -7.77 3.08
C CYS A 90 -6.41 -8.67 4.28
N GLU A 91 -5.77 -9.84 4.38
CA GLU A 91 -5.98 -10.75 5.49
C GLU A 91 -5.54 -10.17 6.84
N PRO A 92 -6.10 -10.65 7.95
CA PRO A 92 -5.69 -10.20 9.27
C PRO A 92 -4.21 -10.46 9.52
N LYS A 93 -3.52 -9.49 10.14
CA LYS A 93 -2.12 -9.63 10.55
C LYS A 93 -1.90 -10.78 11.55
N GLY A 94 -2.94 -11.32 12.18
CA GLY A 94 -2.84 -12.49 13.08
C GLY A 94 -2.94 -13.85 12.39
N GLY A 95 -3.05 -13.88 11.05
CA GLY A 95 -3.37 -15.08 10.28
C GLY A 95 -4.84 -15.14 9.85
N LEU A 96 -5.17 -16.11 9.00
CA LEU A 96 -6.51 -16.27 8.43
C LEU A 96 -7.54 -16.63 9.51
N THR A 97 -8.53 -15.77 9.70
CA THR A 97 -9.67 -16.01 10.60
C THR A 97 -10.94 -16.45 9.84
N SER A 98 -10.91 -16.40 8.52
CA SER A 98 -11.99 -16.79 7.61
C SER A 98 -11.42 -17.44 6.36
N LEU A 99 -12.27 -18.11 5.58
CA LEU A 99 -11.88 -18.85 4.36
C LEU A 99 -10.71 -19.83 4.61
N THR A 100 -10.73 -20.48 5.77
CA THR A 100 -9.68 -21.43 6.20
C THR A 100 -9.87 -22.84 5.64
N SER A 101 -11.03 -23.14 5.06
CA SER A 101 -11.34 -24.41 4.42
C SER A 101 -11.24 -24.32 2.90
N ASP A 102 -11.11 -25.47 2.23
CA ASP A 102 -11.17 -25.55 0.78
C ASP A 102 -12.49 -24.96 0.23
N PRO A 103 -12.45 -24.33 -0.95
CA PRO A 103 -13.65 -23.77 -1.58
C PRO A 103 -14.64 -24.88 -1.95
N PRO A 104 -15.96 -24.56 -1.97
CA PRO A 104 -16.95 -25.52 -2.42
C PRO A 104 -16.71 -25.92 -3.88
N LYS A 105 -16.91 -27.21 -4.18
CA LYS A 105 -16.76 -27.73 -5.54
C LYS A 105 -17.84 -27.19 -6.48
N PRO A 106 -17.59 -27.16 -7.81
CA PRO A 106 -18.61 -26.82 -8.80
C PRO A 106 -19.89 -27.65 -8.60
N GLY A 107 -21.06 -27.03 -8.74
CA GLY A 107 -22.35 -27.67 -8.48
C GLY A 107 -22.88 -27.47 -7.05
N PHE A 108 -22.06 -26.97 -6.12
CA PHE A 108 -22.53 -26.67 -4.76
C PHE A 108 -23.64 -25.62 -4.77
N LYS A 109 -24.81 -25.99 -4.24
CA LYS A 109 -26.03 -25.16 -4.20
C LYS A 109 -26.56 -24.73 -5.58
N VAL A 110 -26.20 -25.43 -6.65
CA VAL A 110 -26.87 -25.22 -7.94
C VAL A 110 -28.33 -25.67 -7.80
N ARG A 111 -29.24 -24.80 -8.26
CA ARG A 111 -30.68 -25.08 -8.26
C ARG A 111 -31.01 -26.21 -9.23
N ALA A 112 -32.01 -27.01 -8.91
CA ALA A 112 -32.35 -28.20 -9.70
C ALA A 112 -32.92 -27.90 -11.09
N ASP A 113 -33.35 -26.66 -11.32
CA ASP A 113 -33.97 -26.15 -12.56
C ASP A 113 -33.04 -25.23 -13.37
N LEU A 114 -31.72 -25.33 -13.16
CA LEU A 114 -30.70 -24.65 -13.97
C LEU A 114 -30.16 -25.55 -15.10
#